data_AF-A0A0H5QWX9-F1
#
_entry.id   AF-A0A0H5QWX9-F1
#
_cell.length_a   1.000
_cell.length_b   1.000
_cell.length_c   1.000
_cell.angle_alpha   90.00
_cell.angle_beta   90.00
_cell.angle_gamma   90.00
#
_symmetry.space_group_name_H-M   'P 1'
#
loop_
_entity.id
_entity.type
_entity.pdbx_description
1 polymer ?
#
loop_
_entity_poly.entity_id
_entity_poly.type
_entity_poly.pdbx_seq_one_letter_code
_entity_poly.pdbx_strand_id
1 'polypeptide(L)'
;MTTPGQVVRLKRAGHVFEVLTNPGAVTAWRAKPDSPADLNSMLISPVIFANQSKGLRASSAALITAFETDANDECIRLILKTGELQVSASERHDKVELCKKQIIAALHKGYIDPRTQLPHPLIRIESAASGVKGWKPDPEKPIPVQVRA
;
A
#
# COMPACT_ATOMS: atom_id res chain seq x y z
N MET A 1 1.81 -1.67 -22.99
CA MET A 1 1.30 -2.37 -21.79
C MET A 1 0.99 -1.30 -20.76
N THR A 2 -0.28 -0.99 -20.52
CA THR A 2 -0.66 0.05 -19.55
C THR A 2 -0.50 -0.53 -18.16
N THR A 3 0.48 -0.04 -17.39
CA THR A 3 0.68 -0.46 -15.99
C THR A 3 -0.60 -0.20 -15.21
N PRO A 4 -1.10 -1.16 -14.40
CA PRO A 4 -2.26 -0.91 -13.54
C PRO A 4 -1.91 0.21 -12.56
N GLY A 5 -2.69 1.30 -12.58
CA GLY A 5 -2.47 2.43 -11.69
C GLY A 5 -2.96 2.17 -10.26
N GLN A 6 -2.42 2.91 -9.31
CA GLN A 6 -2.93 2.97 -7.94
C GLN A 6 -3.87 4.17 -7.78
N VAL A 7 -4.90 4.01 -6.96
CA VAL A 7 -5.86 5.09 -6.69
C VAL A 7 -5.63 5.63 -5.29
N VAL A 8 -5.46 6.94 -5.16
CA VAL A 8 -5.53 7.62 -3.86
C VAL A 8 -6.91 8.22 -3.71
N ARG A 9 -7.61 7.87 -2.64
CA ARG A 9 -8.98 8.33 -2.36
C ARG A 9 -9.00 9.22 -1.12
N LEU A 10 -9.65 10.37 -1.22
CA LEU A 10 -9.95 11.25 -0.10
C LEU A 10 -11.46 11.51 -0.04
N LYS A 11 -12.05 11.35 1.15
CA LYS A 11 -13.44 11.75 1.41
C LYS A 11 -13.42 13.04 2.24
N ARG A 12 -13.99 14.12 1.72
CA ARG A 12 -14.00 15.44 2.39
C ARG A 12 -15.24 16.23 1.98
N ALA A 13 -15.84 16.96 2.93
CA ALA A 13 -17.03 17.79 2.71
C ALA A 13 -18.20 17.06 1.98
N GLY A 14 -18.42 15.78 2.29
CA GLY A 14 -19.46 14.97 1.64
C GLY A 14 -19.13 14.49 0.22
N HIS A 15 -17.99 14.87 -0.34
CA HIS A 15 -17.52 14.47 -1.66
C HIS A 15 -16.38 13.45 -1.58
N VAL A 16 -16.25 12.64 -2.64
CA VAL A 16 -15.15 11.70 -2.84
C VAL A 16 -14.26 12.23 -3.94
N PHE A 17 -12.95 12.24 -3.71
CA PHE A 17 -11.94 12.66 -4.66
C PHE A 17 -10.93 11.53 -4.83
N GLU A 18 -10.62 11.22 -6.08
CA GLU A 18 -9.76 10.12 -6.49
C GLU A 18 -8.71 10.61 -7.47
N VAL A 19 -7.47 10.18 -7.27
CA VAL A 19 -6.34 10.51 -8.14
C VAL A 19 -5.65 9.21 -8.55
N LEU A 20 -5.34 9.09 -9.84
CA LEU A 20 -4.68 7.93 -10.41
C LEU A 20 -3.16 8.16 -10.49
N THR A 21 -2.41 7.29 -9.82
CA THR A 21 -0.96 7.41 -9.64
C THR A 21 -0.23 6.18 -10.16
N ASN A 22 1.04 6.34 -10.49
CA ASN A 22 1.93 5.22 -10.76
C ASN A 22 2.09 4.36 -9.49
N PRO A 23 2.15 3.02 -9.62
CA PRO A 23 2.35 2.14 -8.47
C PRO A 23 3.61 2.47 -7.67
N GLY A 24 3.47 2.55 -6.35
CA GLY A 24 4.57 2.79 -5.42
C GLY A 24 5.05 4.23 -5.33
N ALA A 25 4.66 5.10 -6.28
CA ALA A 25 5.12 6.50 -6.32
C ALA A 25 4.69 7.29 -5.06
N VAL A 26 3.43 7.13 -4.64
CA VAL A 26 2.88 7.82 -3.46
C VAL A 26 3.56 7.35 -2.18
N THR A 27 3.79 6.05 -2.04
CA THR A 27 4.48 5.47 -0.88
C THR A 27 5.91 6.00 -0.78
N ALA A 28 6.65 6.02 -1.90
CA ALA A 28 8.01 6.55 -1.96
C ALA A 28 8.06 8.05 -1.63
N TRP A 29 7.08 8.82 -2.12
CA TRP A 29 6.98 10.24 -1.84
C TRP A 29 6.69 10.53 -0.37
N ARG A 30 5.73 9.82 0.24
CA ARG A 30 5.41 9.98 1.67
C ARG A 30 6.59 9.62 2.59
N ALA A 31 7.47 8.72 2.15
CA ALA A 31 8.68 8.36 2.90
C ALA A 31 9.78 9.44 2.83
N LYS A 32 9.69 10.39 1.88
CA LYS A 32 10.67 11.46 1.67
C LYS A 32 9.97 12.83 1.62
N PRO A 33 9.58 13.40 2.78
CA PRO A 33 8.82 14.65 2.83
C PRO A 33 9.54 15.84 2.18
N ASP A 34 10.88 15.85 2.19
CA ASP A 34 11.70 16.97 1.71
C ASP A 34 12.06 16.88 0.22
N SER A 35 11.58 15.86 -0.51
CA SER A 35 11.85 15.74 -1.93
C SER A 35 10.88 16.62 -2.74
N PRO A 36 11.37 17.54 -3.58
CA PRO A 36 10.53 18.22 -4.56
C PRO A 36 10.11 17.19 -5.61
N ALA A 37 9.05 16.44 -5.34
CA ALA A 37 8.57 15.47 -6.29
C ALA A 37 7.72 16.16 -7.35
N ASP A 38 8.12 15.94 -8.60
CA ASP A 38 7.36 16.34 -9.77
C ASP A 38 6.06 15.53 -9.81
N LEU A 39 4.93 16.20 -9.53
CA LEU A 39 3.59 15.60 -9.64
C LEU A 39 3.40 14.88 -10.97
N ASN A 40 3.92 15.45 -12.05
CA ASN A 40 3.83 14.90 -13.40
C ASN A 40 4.49 13.51 -13.56
N SER A 41 5.51 13.20 -12.76
CA SER A 41 6.18 11.89 -12.79
C SER A 41 5.41 10.84 -11.98
N MET A 42 4.67 11.27 -10.96
CA MET A 42 3.95 10.39 -10.03
C MET A 42 2.54 10.05 -10.53
N LEU A 43 1.92 10.97 -11.26
CA LEU A 43 0.55 10.84 -11.75
C LEU A 43 0.53 10.10 -13.08
N ILE A 44 -0.46 9.22 -13.26
CA ILE A 44 -0.78 8.69 -14.60
C ILE A 44 -1.59 9.73 -15.38
N SER A 45 -2.44 10.47 -14.68
CA SER A 45 -3.24 11.56 -15.24
C SER A 45 -3.37 12.68 -14.21
N PRO A 46 -3.15 13.96 -14.60
CA PRO A 46 -3.30 15.11 -13.71
C PRO A 46 -4.77 15.52 -13.55
N VAL A 47 -5.67 14.57 -13.33
CA VAL A 47 -7.11 14.79 -13.22
C VAL A 47 -7.61 14.27 -11.88
N ILE A 48 -8.42 15.09 -11.21
CA ILE A 48 -9.14 14.69 -10.00
C ILE A 48 -10.50 14.12 -10.40
N PHE A 49 -10.73 12.86 -10.04
CA PHE A 49 -11.95 12.13 -10.31
C PHE A 49 -12.87 12.14 -9.10
N ALA A 50 -14.18 12.22 -9.32
CA ALA A 50 -15.17 11.82 -8.33
C ALA A 50 -15.29 10.28 -8.27
N ASN A 51 -15.03 9.62 -9.40
CA ASN A 51 -14.93 8.17 -9.52
C ASN A 51 -14.04 7.81 -10.71
N GLN A 52 -12.83 7.31 -10.44
CA GLN A 52 -11.83 6.99 -11.46
C GLN A 52 -12.30 5.82 -12.33
N SER A 53 -12.90 4.78 -11.75
CA SER A 53 -13.36 3.59 -12.48
C SER A 53 -14.47 3.90 -13.49
N LYS A 54 -15.27 4.95 -13.23
CA LYS A 54 -16.32 5.45 -14.13
C LYS A 54 -15.85 6.63 -15.01
N GLY A 55 -14.62 7.11 -14.83
CA GLY A 55 -14.10 8.29 -15.53
C GLY A 55 -14.79 9.61 -15.16
N LEU A 56 -15.51 9.66 -14.03
CA LEU A 56 -16.23 10.85 -13.60
C LEU A 56 -15.28 11.85 -12.96
N ARG A 57 -15.18 13.06 -13.52
CA ARG A 57 -14.35 14.15 -12.99
C ARG A 57 -15.04 14.84 -11.82
N ALA A 58 -14.26 15.34 -10.87
CA ALA A 58 -14.77 16.21 -9.82
C ALA A 58 -15.19 17.57 -10.42
N SER A 59 -16.30 18.13 -9.94
CA SER A 59 -16.72 19.48 -10.34
C SER A 59 -15.93 20.55 -9.59
N SER A 60 -15.69 21.71 -10.22
CA SER A 60 -14.99 22.82 -9.57
C SER A 60 -15.69 23.29 -8.30
N ALA A 61 -17.03 23.28 -8.28
CA ALA A 61 -17.81 23.62 -7.08
C ALA A 61 -17.52 22.66 -5.90
N ALA A 62 -17.38 21.36 -6.16
CA ALA A 62 -17.01 20.39 -5.13
C ALA A 62 -15.57 20.58 -4.65
N LEU A 63 -14.65 20.95 -5.55
CA LEU A 63 -13.26 21.25 -5.19
C LEU A 63 -13.19 22.48 -4.28
N ILE A 64 -13.82 23.59 -4.65
CA ILE A 64 -13.85 24.81 -3.82
C ILE A 64 -14.48 24.53 -2.46
N THR A 65 -15.58 23.78 -2.40
CA THR A 65 -16.25 23.45 -1.13
C THR A 65 -15.38 22.57 -0.23
N ALA A 66 -14.60 21.65 -0.79
CA ALA A 66 -13.79 20.72 -0.01
C ALA A 66 -12.38 21.22 0.30
N PHE A 67 -11.79 22.01 -0.58
CA PHE A 67 -10.38 22.42 -0.53
C PHE A 67 -10.20 23.94 -0.40
N GLU A 68 -11.28 24.74 -0.46
CA GLU A 68 -11.26 26.22 -0.48
C GLU A 68 -10.56 26.81 -1.72
N THR A 69 -10.13 25.97 -2.65
CA THR A 69 -9.42 26.30 -3.88
C THR A 69 -9.90 25.38 -5.01
N ASP A 70 -9.81 25.86 -6.26
CA ASP A 70 -9.98 25.05 -7.47
C ASP A 70 -8.64 24.76 -8.17
N ALA A 71 -7.52 25.17 -7.57
CA ALA A 71 -6.19 24.88 -8.07
C ALA A 71 -5.93 23.37 -8.05
N ASN A 72 -5.92 22.76 -9.24
CA ASN A 72 -5.80 21.31 -9.43
C ASN A 72 -4.55 20.72 -8.74
N ASP A 73 -3.40 21.37 -8.89
CA ASP A 73 -2.13 20.90 -8.33
C ASP A 73 -2.12 20.92 -6.79
N GLU A 74 -2.67 21.96 -6.18
CA GLU A 74 -2.79 22.08 -4.72
C GLU A 74 -3.73 21.01 -4.17
N CYS A 75 -4.88 20.83 -4.82
CA CYS A 75 -5.84 19.80 -4.47
C CYS A 75 -5.22 18.40 -4.57
N ILE A 76 -4.51 18.10 -5.66
CA ILE A 76 -3.81 16.83 -5.84
C ILE A 76 -2.78 16.61 -4.73
N ARG A 77 -1.93 17.60 -4.43
CA ARG A 77 -0.94 17.49 -3.34
C ARG A 77 -1.60 17.16 -2.01
N LEU A 78 -2.73 17.80 -1.70
CA LEU A 78 -3.45 17.51 -0.47
C LEU A 78 -4.01 16.09 -0.48
N ILE A 79 -4.66 15.67 -1.58
CA ILE A 79 -5.18 14.30 -1.73
C ILE A 79 -4.06 13.26 -1.58
N LEU A 80 -2.89 13.48 -2.20
CA LEU A 80 -1.75 12.58 -2.09
C LEU A 80 -1.17 12.55 -0.68
N LYS A 81 -1.27 13.65 0.08
CA LYS A 81 -0.76 13.74 1.46
C LYS A 81 -1.71 13.09 2.47
N THR A 82 -3.00 13.41 2.43
CA THR A 82 -3.99 13.02 3.45
C THR A 82 -4.92 11.90 3.02
N GLY A 83 -4.97 11.57 1.73
CA GLY A 83 -5.83 10.51 1.20
C GLY A 83 -5.36 9.11 1.56
N GLU A 84 -6.27 8.16 1.43
CA GLU A 84 -6.02 6.74 1.62
C GLU A 84 -5.57 6.10 0.30
N LEU A 85 -4.42 5.43 0.30
CA LEU A 85 -3.95 4.68 -0.86
C LEU A 85 -4.75 3.38 -0.97
N GLN A 86 -5.52 3.24 -2.05
CA GLN A 86 -6.29 2.03 -2.31
C GLN A 86 -5.35 0.95 -2.85
N VAL A 87 -5.10 -0.05 -2.01
CA VAL A 87 -4.29 -1.21 -2.37
C VAL A 87 -5.16 -2.21 -3.13
N SER A 88 -4.72 -2.62 -4.31
CA SER A 88 -5.44 -3.61 -5.12
C SER A 88 -5.43 -4.99 -4.45
N ALA A 89 -6.34 -5.89 -4.88
CA ALA A 89 -6.37 -7.26 -4.35
C ALA A 89 -5.05 -8.01 -4.59
N SER A 90 -4.44 -7.82 -5.77
CA SER A 90 -3.14 -8.41 -6.12
C SER A 90 -2.04 -7.90 -5.18
N GLU A 91 -1.94 -6.58 -4.99
CA GLU A 91 -0.92 -6.00 -4.11
C GLU A 91 -1.08 -6.44 -2.65
N ARG A 92 -2.32 -6.63 -2.17
CA ARG A 92 -2.55 -7.19 -0.83
C ARG A 92 -2.05 -8.63 -0.74
N HIS A 93 -2.32 -9.44 -1.76
CA HIS A 93 -1.82 -10.82 -1.81
C HIS A 93 -0.29 -10.85 -1.80
N ASP A 94 0.36 -10.02 -2.62
CA ASP A 94 1.82 -9.93 -2.70
C ASP A 94 2.44 -9.51 -1.36
N LYS A 95 1.81 -8.57 -0.65
CA LYS A 95 2.23 -8.17 0.71
C LYS A 95 2.13 -9.32 1.72
N VAL A 96 1.06 -10.11 1.66
CA VAL A 96 0.88 -11.29 2.54
C VAL A 96 1.92 -12.36 2.23
N GLU A 97 2.16 -12.66 0.96
CA GLU A 97 3.17 -13.63 0.54
C GLU A 97 4.59 -13.19 0.91
N LEU A 98 4.91 -11.90 0.76
CA LEU A 98 6.18 -11.35 1.21
C LEU A 98 6.34 -11.47 2.74
N CYS A 99 5.30 -11.10 3.49
CA CYS A 99 5.27 -11.24 4.95
C CYS A 99 5.47 -12.70 5.39
N LYS A 100 4.79 -13.65 4.72
CA LYS A 100 4.95 -15.09 4.93
C LYS A 100 6.41 -15.52 4.80
N LYS A 101 7.08 -15.14 3.70
CA LYS A 101 8.50 -15.46 3.47
C LYS A 101 9.41 -14.84 4.53
N GLN A 102 9.14 -13.62 4.95
CA GLN A 102 9.91 -12.94 6.00
C GLN A 102 9.77 -13.64 7.36
N ILE A 103 8.56 -14.08 7.74
CA ILE A 103 8.34 -14.86 8.96
C ILE A 103 9.12 -16.17 8.91
N ILE A 104 9.05 -16.90 7.80
CA ILE A 104 9.76 -18.18 7.63
C ILE A 104 11.28 -17.99 7.73
N ALA A 105 11.82 -16.95 7.10
CA ALA A 105 13.23 -16.60 7.19
C ALA A 105 13.65 -16.20 8.62
N ALA A 106 12.79 -15.49 9.35
CA ALA A 106 13.03 -15.13 10.74
C ALA A 106 13.01 -16.36 11.66
N LEU A 107 12.06 -17.29 11.45
CA LEU A 107 11.99 -18.54 12.19
C LEU A 107 13.24 -19.40 11.98
N HIS A 108 13.71 -19.51 10.73
CA HIS A 108 14.94 -20.24 10.41
C HIS A 108 16.16 -19.69 11.15
N LYS A 109 16.27 -18.36 11.29
CA LYS A 109 17.39 -17.72 11.99
C LYS A 109 17.25 -17.76 13.52
N GLY A 110 16.02 -17.74 14.02
CA GLY A 110 15.74 -17.61 15.46
C GLY A 110 15.57 -18.92 16.22
N TYR A 111 15.21 -20.02 15.53
CA TYR A 111 14.86 -21.28 16.17
C TYR A 111 15.80 -22.41 15.76
N ILE A 112 16.42 -23.02 16.77
CA ILE A 112 17.30 -24.17 16.65
C ILE A 112 16.61 -25.42 17.17
N ASP A 113 16.91 -26.57 16.56
CA ASP A 113 16.44 -27.86 17.04
C ASP A 113 17.20 -28.23 18.33
N PRO A 114 16.53 -28.47 19.47
CA PRO A 114 17.20 -28.78 20.73
C PRO A 114 18.01 -30.09 20.67
N ARG A 115 17.65 -31.02 19.79
CA ARG A 115 18.35 -32.30 19.65
C ARG A 115 19.62 -32.19 18.81
N THR A 116 19.57 -31.45 17.71
CA THR A 116 20.70 -31.35 16.77
C THR A 116 21.51 -30.08 16.94
N GLN A 117 20.99 -29.10 17.70
CA GLN A 117 21.55 -27.74 17.85
C GLN A 117 21.74 -27.01 16.51
N LEU A 118 21.06 -27.48 15.45
CA LEU A 118 21.09 -26.89 14.12
C LEU A 118 19.79 -26.13 13.83
N PRO A 119 19.83 -25.08 13.00
CA PRO A 119 18.63 -24.41 12.51
C PRO A 119 17.74 -25.35 11.71
N HIS A 120 16.42 -25.20 11.85
CA HIS A 120 15.46 -25.96 11.05
C HIS A 120 15.51 -25.53 9.57
N PRO A 121 15.59 -26.45 8.58
CA PRO A 121 15.59 -26.09 7.16
C PRO A 121 14.33 -25.31 6.74
N LEU A 122 14.49 -24.37 5.80
CA LEU A 122 13.38 -23.52 5.31
C LEU A 122 12.18 -24.34 4.82
N ILE A 123 12.42 -25.38 4.02
CA ILE A 123 11.37 -26.26 3.47
C ILE A 123 10.53 -26.91 4.58
N ARG A 124 11.14 -27.24 5.72
CA ARG A 124 10.45 -27.84 6.86
C ARG A 124 9.49 -26.83 7.50
N ILE A 125 9.93 -25.58 7.65
CA ILE A 125 9.13 -24.48 8.19
C ILE A 125 8.00 -24.11 7.22
N GLU A 126 8.28 -24.05 5.91
CA GLU A 126 7.28 -23.80 4.87
C GLU A 126 6.18 -24.85 4.85
N SER A 127 6.56 -26.12 4.96
CA SER A 127 5.64 -27.26 5.00
C SER A 127 4.80 -27.23 6.29
N ALA A 128 5.42 -26.96 7.43
CA ALA A 128 4.71 -26.79 8.70
C ALA A 128 3.70 -25.63 8.63
N ALA A 129 4.13 -24.47 8.15
CA ALA A 129 3.30 -23.28 8.02
C ALA A 129 2.10 -23.50 7.08
N SER A 130 2.30 -24.22 5.97
CA SER A 130 1.23 -24.56 5.02
C SER A 130 0.23 -25.58 5.59
N GLY A 131 0.67 -26.42 6.53
CA GLY A 131 -0.18 -27.37 7.25
C GLY A 131 -1.03 -26.74 8.37
N VAL A 132 -0.70 -25.53 8.84
CA VAL A 132 -1.47 -24.85 9.89
C VAL A 132 -2.75 -24.26 9.28
N LYS A 133 -3.88 -24.92 9.56
CA LYS A 133 -5.20 -24.45 9.11
C LYS A 133 -5.52 -23.08 9.71
N GLY A 134 -5.77 -22.10 8.85
CA GLY A 134 -6.21 -20.76 9.26
C GLY A 134 -5.09 -19.78 9.60
N TRP A 135 -3.81 -20.18 9.52
CA TRP A 135 -2.70 -19.25 9.70
C TRP A 135 -2.62 -18.28 8.53
N LYS A 136 -2.67 -16.98 8.84
CA LYS A 136 -2.55 -15.88 7.87
C LYS A 136 -1.63 -14.81 8.45
N PRO A 137 -0.47 -14.56 7.83
CA PRO A 137 0.39 -13.44 8.18
C PRO A 137 -0.35 -12.11 8.07
N ASP A 138 -0.05 -11.19 8.99
CA ASP A 138 -0.59 -9.84 9.00
C ASP A 138 0.49 -8.89 8.43
N PRO A 139 0.32 -8.32 7.23
CA PRO A 139 1.35 -7.44 6.64
C PRO A 139 1.55 -6.12 7.39
N GLU A 140 0.61 -5.72 8.25
CA GLU A 140 0.65 -4.43 8.96
C GLU A 140 1.42 -4.53 10.28
N LYS A 141 1.53 -5.74 10.85
CA LYS A 141 2.26 -5.97 12.09
C LYS A 141 3.75 -6.19 11.84
N PRO A 142 4.65 -5.65 12.67
CA PRO A 142 6.09 -5.95 12.57
C PRO A 142 6.37 -7.45 12.69
N ILE A 143 7.29 -7.96 11.88
CA ILE A 143 7.68 -9.39 11.85
C ILE A 143 8.07 -9.93 13.24
N PRO A 144 8.88 -9.22 14.07
CA PRO A 144 9.26 -9.75 15.38
C PRO A 144 8.06 -9.99 16.32
N VAL A 145 6.98 -9.24 16.17
CA VAL A 145 5.75 -9.42 16.96
C VAL A 145 5.00 -10.67 16.51
N GLN A 146 5.05 -11.01 15.22
CA GLN A 146 4.37 -12.17 14.65
C GLN A 146 5.14 -13.49 14.85
N VAL A 147 6.45 -13.41 15.07
CA VAL A 147 7.34 -14.57 15.26
C VAL A 147 7.46 -14.97 16.74
N ARG A 148 7.03 -14.10 17.66
CA ARG A 148 7.03 -14.37 19.10
C ARG A 148 5.86 -15.28 19.47
N ALA A 149 6.20 -16.35 20.19
CA ALA A 149 5.25 -17.25 20.85
C ALA A 149 4.67 -16.61 22.11
#